data_AF-A0A3D1CSS7-F1
#
_entry.id   AF-A0A3D1CSS7-F1
#
_cell.length_a   1.000
_cell.length_b   1.000
_cell.length_c   1.000
_cell.angle_alpha   90.00
_cell.angle_beta   90.00
_cell.angle_gamma   90.00
#
_symmetry.space_group_name_H-M   'P 1'
#
loop_
_entity.id
_entity.type
_entity.pdbx_description
1 polymer ?
#
loop_
_entity_poly.entity_id
_entity_poly.type
_entity_poly.pdbx_seq_one_letter_code
_entity_poly.pdbx_strand_id
1 'polypeptide(L)'
;MLDLTKVTLNPKILDQIYADLVGDLEIEGSEFKNYFDSLLINTILQVLEPDSRKRFLTLIQENQLDQLDKFLTPFLPKIEQIMKEKLLVEVNKLKDISSS
;
A
#
# COMPACT_ATOMS: atom_id res chain seq x y z
N MET A 1 8.74 6.92 19.57
CA MET A 1 8.06 5.99 18.63
C MET A 1 7.17 6.81 17.72
N LEU A 2 7.33 6.68 16.40
CA LEU A 2 6.40 7.28 15.44
C LEU A 2 5.08 6.51 15.51
N ASP A 3 3.99 7.22 15.74
CA ASP A 3 2.64 6.67 15.76
C ASP A 3 2.18 6.47 14.30
N LEU A 4 2.34 5.25 13.80
CA LEU A 4 2.00 4.87 12.42
C LEU A 4 0.49 4.97 12.14
N THR A 5 -0.36 5.05 13.17
CA THR A 5 -1.81 5.25 13.01
C THR A 5 -2.19 6.68 12.59
N LYS A 6 -1.22 7.61 12.66
CA LYS A 6 -1.40 9.03 12.28
C LYS A 6 -0.72 9.39 10.96
N VAL A 7 -0.07 8.44 10.30
CA VAL A 7 0.53 8.67 8.98
C VAL A 7 -0.61 8.71 7.97
N THR A 8 -1.11 9.92 7.71
CA THR A 8 -2.06 10.18 6.63
C THR A 8 -1.25 10.42 5.36
N LEU A 9 -1.37 9.52 4.39
CA LEU A 9 -0.76 9.73 3.08
C LEU A 9 -1.49 10.83 2.33
N ASN A 10 -0.73 11.65 1.60
CA ASN A 10 -1.34 12.54 0.62
C ASN A 10 -2.12 11.68 -0.40
N PRO A 11 -3.40 11.96 -0.66
CA PRO A 11 -4.19 11.22 -1.65
C PRO A 11 -3.49 11.08 -3.01
N LYS A 12 -2.74 12.10 -3.45
CA LYS A 12 -1.97 12.04 -4.71
C LYS A 12 -0.84 11.00 -4.69
N ILE A 13 -0.20 10.79 -3.53
CA ILE A 13 0.82 9.75 -3.35
C ILE A 13 0.16 8.37 -3.46
N LEU A 14 -0.98 8.22 -2.79
CA LEU A 14 -1.75 6.99 -2.85
C LEU A 14 -2.19 6.67 -4.27
N ASP A 15 -2.78 7.63 -4.98
CA ASP A 15 -3.30 7.43 -6.33
C ASP A 15 -2.18 7.04 -7.32
N GLN A 16 -0.96 7.59 -7.16
CA GLN A 16 0.22 7.17 -7.93
C GLN A 16 0.63 5.73 -7.59
N ILE A 17 0.78 5.40 -6.31
CA ILE A 17 1.12 4.05 -5.86
C ILE A 17 0.05 3.05 -6.33
N TYR A 18 -1.24 3.44 -6.33
CA TYR A 18 -2.35 2.64 -6.83
C TYR A 18 -2.21 2.39 -8.32
N ALA A 19 -1.98 3.43 -9.13
CA ALA A 19 -1.77 3.29 -10.57
C ALA A 19 -0.59 2.35 -10.88
N ASP A 20 0.49 2.43 -10.11
CA ASP A 20 1.71 1.66 -10.34
C ASP A 20 1.62 0.20 -9.83
N LEU A 21 0.82 -0.08 -8.80
CA LEU A 21 0.77 -1.42 -8.16
C LEU A 21 -0.50 -2.22 -8.43
N VAL A 22 -1.62 -1.55 -8.62
CA VAL A 22 -2.95 -2.17 -8.69
C VAL A 22 -3.86 -1.39 -9.65
N GLY A 23 -3.29 -0.75 -10.68
CA GLY A 23 -4.05 0.04 -11.66
C GLY A 23 -5.18 -0.74 -12.36
N ASP A 24 -5.13 -2.07 -12.36
CA ASP A 24 -6.17 -2.96 -12.86
C ASP A 24 -7.34 -3.20 -11.88
N LEU A 25 -7.15 -2.86 -10.60
CA LEU A 25 -8.20 -2.92 -9.59
C LEU A 25 -8.88 -1.54 -9.56
N GLU A 26 -10.04 -1.40 -10.18
CA GLU A 26 -10.90 -0.21 -10.13
C GLU A 26 -11.39 0.04 -8.67
N ILE A 27 -10.49 0.47 -7.78
CA ILE A 27 -10.74 0.67 -6.34
C ILE A 27 -11.28 2.09 -6.06
N GLU A 28 -11.20 3.00 -7.05
CA GLU A 28 -11.67 4.38 -6.92
C GLU A 28 -13.15 4.45 -6.54
N GLY A 29 -13.44 5.19 -5.46
CA GLY A 29 -14.81 5.47 -5.01
C GLY A 29 -15.41 4.45 -4.03
N SER A 30 -14.67 3.42 -3.64
CA SER A 30 -15.18 2.41 -2.70
C SER A 30 -14.94 2.75 -1.23
N GLU A 31 -15.87 2.34 -0.37
CA GLU A 31 -15.73 2.33 1.10
C GLU A 31 -14.53 1.50 1.61
N PHE A 32 -13.92 0.72 0.71
CA PHE A 32 -12.71 -0.07 0.96
C PHE A 32 -11.41 0.70 0.76
N LYS A 33 -11.42 1.94 0.24
CA LYS A 33 -10.18 2.71 -0.04
C LYS A 33 -9.27 2.80 1.20
N ASN A 34 -9.82 3.15 2.36
CA ASN A 34 -9.05 3.26 3.61
C ASN A 34 -8.45 1.90 4.07
N TYR A 35 -9.17 0.81 3.80
CA TYR A 35 -8.69 -0.55 4.09
C TYR A 35 -7.54 -0.91 3.16
N PHE A 36 -7.68 -0.66 1.86
CA PHE A 36 -6.63 -0.87 0.86
C PHE A 36 -5.41 0.01 1.14
N ASP A 37 -5.60 1.28 1.51
CA ASP A 37 -4.51 2.19 1.88
C ASP A 37 -3.69 1.60 3.02
N SER A 38 -4.38 1.15 4.07
CA SER A 38 -3.76 0.53 5.24
C SER A 38 -3.03 -0.77 4.88
N LEU A 39 -3.65 -1.62 4.05
CA LEU A 39 -3.06 -2.88 3.61
C LEU A 39 -1.79 -2.66 2.79
N LEU A 40 -1.82 -1.66 1.91
CA LEU A 40 -0.73 -1.30 1.03
C LEU A 40 0.45 -0.73 1.79
N ILE A 41 0.21 0.26 2.68
CA ILE A 41 1.26 0.82 3.55
C ILE A 41 1.90 -0.28 4.38
N ASN A 42 1.09 -1.14 5.00
CA ASN A 42 1.60 -2.24 5.82
C ASN A 42 2.46 -3.22 5.01
N THR A 43 2.06 -3.49 3.76
CA THR A 43 2.82 -4.37 2.87
C THR A 43 4.14 -3.73 2.44
N ILE A 44 4.15 -2.44 2.10
CA ILE A 44 5.38 -1.70 1.81
C ILE A 44 6.31 -1.75 3.03
N LEU A 45 5.80 -1.42 4.23
CA LEU A 45 6.60 -1.45 5.46
C LEU A 45 7.10 -2.86 5.79
N GLN A 46 6.34 -3.92 5.48
CA GLN A 46 6.78 -5.31 5.65
C GLN A 46 7.94 -5.68 4.71
N VAL A 47 7.91 -5.19 3.46
CA VAL A 47 8.93 -5.46 2.44
C VAL A 47 10.23 -4.74 2.74
N LEU A 48 10.14 -3.48 3.20
CA LEU A 48 11.29 -2.63 3.43
C LEU A 48 12.07 -3.02 4.68
N GLU A 49 13.39 -2.94 4.60
CA GLU A 49 14.30 -3.00 5.75
C GLU A 49 14.16 -1.77 6.65
N PRO A 50 14.58 -1.81 7.92
CA PRO A 50 14.37 -0.72 8.88
C PRO A 50 14.80 0.67 8.40
N ASP A 51 15.99 0.80 7.79
CA ASP A 51 16.48 2.08 7.28
C ASP A 51 15.69 2.55 6.06
N SER A 52 15.30 1.61 5.21
CA SER A 52 14.43 1.86 4.04
C SER A 52 13.03 2.30 4.46
N ARG A 53 12.46 1.77 5.56
CA ARG A 53 11.19 2.24 6.12
C ARG A 53 11.27 3.70 6.55
N LYS A 54 12.36 4.09 7.20
CA LYS A 54 12.57 5.48 7.61
C LYS A 54 12.63 6.39 6.39
N ARG A 55 13.39 6.00 5.35
CA ARG A 55 13.46 6.76 4.10
C ARG A 55 12.11 6.89 3.41
N PHE A 56 11.35 5.80 3.32
CA PHE A 56 9.98 5.79 2.78
C PHE A 56 9.07 6.80 3.50
N LEU A 57 9.04 6.75 4.83
CA LEU A 57 8.24 7.68 5.64
C LEU A 57 8.67 9.14 5.45
N THR A 58 9.97 9.41 5.32
CA THR A 58 10.47 10.77 5.02
C THR A 58 10.02 11.25 3.64
N LEU A 59 10.13 10.41 2.60
CA LEU A 59 9.71 10.78 1.24
C LEU A 59 8.21 11.10 1.17
N ILE A 60 7.40 10.36 1.93
CA ILE A 60 5.97 10.63 2.12
C ILE A 60 5.74 11.97 2.81
N GLN A 61 6.40 12.20 3.95
CA GLN A 61 6.21 13.42 4.75
C GLN A 61 6.62 14.68 3.99
N GLU A 62 7.67 14.58 3.17
CA GLU A 62 8.18 15.66 2.33
C GLU A 62 7.42 15.80 1.01
N ASN A 63 6.42 14.94 0.75
CA ASN A 63 5.62 14.93 -0.48
C ASN A 63 6.48 14.82 -1.77
N GLN A 64 7.57 14.05 -1.71
CA GLN A 64 8.53 13.88 -2.81
C GLN A 64 8.13 12.71 -3.73
N LEU A 65 7.06 12.91 -4.50
CA LEU A 65 6.47 11.90 -5.39
C LEU A 65 7.49 11.26 -6.35
N ASP A 66 8.25 12.08 -7.09
CA ASP A 66 9.22 11.58 -8.09
C ASP A 66 10.37 10.74 -7.47
N GLN A 67 10.68 10.99 -6.20
CA GLN A 67 11.69 10.22 -5.47
C GLN A 67 11.09 8.97 -4.84
N LEU A 68 9.82 9.02 -4.46
CA LEU A 68 9.10 7.89 -3.91
C LEU A 68 8.95 6.78 -4.94
N ASP A 69 8.59 7.13 -6.17
CA ASP A 69 8.50 6.17 -7.28
C ASP A 69 9.84 5.44 -7.48
N LYS A 70 10.92 6.20 -7.74
CA LYS A 70 12.28 5.64 -7.90
C LYS A 70 12.74 4.80 -6.72
N PHE A 71 12.35 5.18 -5.50
CA PHE A 71 12.68 4.45 -4.29
C PHE A 71 11.93 3.11 -4.20
N LEU A 72 10.65 3.08 -4.58
CA LEU A 72 9.82 1.89 -4.50
C LEU A 72 10.01 0.95 -5.69
N THR A 73 10.40 1.44 -6.87
CA THR A 73 10.60 0.65 -8.10
C THR A 73 11.27 -0.72 -7.87
N PRO A 74 12.43 -0.84 -7.18
CA PRO A 74 13.08 -2.13 -6.98
C PRO A 74 12.30 -3.09 -6.06
N PHE A 75 11.37 -2.59 -5.25
CA PHE A 75 10.56 -3.36 -4.32
C PHE A 75 9.19 -3.73 -4.86
N LEU A 76 8.71 -3.07 -5.94
CA LEU A 76 7.37 -3.27 -6.49
C LEU A 76 7.03 -4.74 -6.75
N PRO A 77 7.90 -5.58 -7.36
CA PRO A 77 7.55 -6.98 -7.63
C PRO A 77 7.20 -7.77 -6.36
N LYS A 78 7.91 -7.51 -5.26
CA LYS A 78 7.67 -8.17 -3.98
C LYS A 78 6.45 -7.60 -3.26
N ILE A 79 6.23 -6.28 -3.35
CA ILE A 79 5.04 -5.62 -2.81
C ILE A 79 3.79 -6.18 -3.51
N GLU A 80 3.80 -6.24 -4.83
CA GLU A 80 2.71 -6.76 -5.65
C GLU A 80 2.38 -8.21 -5.31
N GLN A 81 3.40 -9.08 -5.19
CA GLN A 81 3.20 -10.47 -4.82
C GLN A 81 2.49 -10.59 -3.46
N ILE A 82 2.97 -9.89 -2.43
CA ILE A 82 2.39 -9.96 -1.08
C ILE A 82 0.99 -9.35 -1.05
N MET A 83 0.75 -8.27 -1.80
CA MET A 83 -0.58 -7.67 -1.93
C MET A 83 -1.57 -8.67 -2.55
N LYS A 84 -1.18 -9.35 -3.64
CA LYS A 84 -2.01 -10.39 -4.27
C LYS A 84 -2.35 -11.52 -3.31
N GLU A 85 -1.37 -12.01 -2.54
CA GLU A 85 -1.58 -13.06 -1.53
C GLU A 85 -2.55 -12.59 -0.43
N LYS A 86 -2.35 -11.39 0.11
CA LYS A 86 -3.23 -10.81 1.15
C LYS A 86 -4.66 -10.62 0.64
N LEU A 87 -4.82 -10.05 -0.55
CA LEU A 87 -6.14 -9.84 -1.14
C LEU A 87 -6.86 -11.16 -1.44
N LEU A 88 -6.15 -12.17 -1.92
CA LEU A 88 -6.73 -13.49 -2.17
C LEU A 88 -7.24 -14.14 -0.88
N VAL A 89 -6.50 -14.00 0.23
CA VAL A 89 -6.95 -14.46 1.55
C VAL A 89 -8.23 -13.75 1.99
N GLU A 90 -8.30 -12.43 1.82
CA GLU A 90 -9.47 -11.65 2.23
C GLU A 90 -10.70 -11.94 1.36
N VAL A 91 -10.53 -12.11 0.04
CA VAL A 91 -11.59 -12.56 -0.86
C VAL A 91 -12.11 -13.94 -0.47
N ASN A 92 -11.22 -14.88 -0.12
CA ASN A 92 -11.63 -16.21 0.31
C ASN A 92 -12.42 -16.17 1.64
N LYS A 93 -11.99 -15.37 2.62
CA LYS A 93 -12.74 -15.17 3.87
C LYS A 93 -14.15 -14.65 3.61
N LEU A 94 -14.29 -13.68 2.70
CA LEU A 94 -15.60 -13.13 2.35
C LEU A 94 -16.51 -14.15 1.64
N LYS A 95 -15.93 -14.99 0.76
CA LYS A 95 -16.66 -16.08 0.10
C LYS A 95 -17.17 -17.14 1.08
N ASP A 96 -16.35 -17.53 2.05
CA ASP A 96 -16.72 -18.52 3.07
C ASP A 96 -17.88 -18.02 3.96
N ILE A 97 -17.89 -16.73 4.27
CA ILE A 97 -18.97 -16.07 5.01
C ILE A 97 -20.27 -16.03 4.19
N SER A 98 -20.19 -15.79 2.87
CA SER A 98 -21.36 -15.76 1.98
C SER A 98 -21.92 -17.14 1.62
N SER A 99 -21.16 -18.21 1.90
CA SER A 99 -21.52 -19.60 1.60
C SER A 99 -22.04 -20.37 2.82
N SER A 100 -22.14 -19.69 3.98
CA SER A 100 -22.66 -20.20 5.26
C SER A 100 -24.01 -19.56 5.59
#